data_AF-A0A835TX69-F1
#
_entry.id   AF-A0A835TX69-F1
#
_cell.length_a   1.000
_cell.length_b   1.000
_cell.length_c   1.000
_cell.angle_alpha   90.00
_cell.angle_beta   90.00
_cell.angle_gamma   90.00
#
_symmetry.space_group_name_H-M   'P 1'
#
loop_
_entity.id
_entity.type
_entity.pdbx_description
1 polymer ?
#
loop_
_entity_poly.entity_id
_entity_poly.type
_entity_poly.pdbx_seq_one_letter_code
_entity_poly.pdbx_strand_id
1 'polypeptide(L)'
;MFIHLATSLPLPSERDHLRPRIDLVVFMIDIKSKYRVNACSVEMNAICKLGETYCSPVLFCELELEGIRASTAQRLLRMLQICAGHIPGVSALSFVSLMRNSN
;
A
#
# COMPACT_ATOMS: atom_id res chain seq x y z
N MET A 1 8.02 9.82 -12.96
CA MET A 1 7.15 9.09 -12.02
C MET A 1 6.42 10.14 -11.18
N PHE A 2 5.10 10.21 -11.27
CA PHE A 2 4.31 11.23 -10.57
C PHE A 2 3.51 10.58 -9.45
N ILE A 3 3.64 11.10 -8.23
CA ILE A 3 2.83 10.71 -7.08
C ILE A 3 1.75 11.77 -6.95
N HIS A 4 0.49 11.36 -7.04
CA HIS A 4 -0.65 12.25 -6.84
C HIS A 4 -1.37 11.88 -5.54
N LEU A 5 -1.50 12.84 -4.64
CA LEU A 5 -2.44 12.75 -3.52
C LEU A 5 -3.83 13.10 -4.04
N ALA A 6 -4.81 12.22 -3.81
CA ALA A 6 -6.19 12.44 -4.20
C ALA A 6 -7.13 11.95 -3.10
N THR A 7 -8.22 12.68 -2.87
CA THR A 7 -9.27 12.30 -1.90
C THR A 7 -10.20 11.20 -2.42
N SER A 8 -10.13 10.93 -3.72
CA SER A 8 -10.79 9.82 -4.42
C SER A 8 -9.88 9.30 -5.52
N LEU A 9 -10.07 8.04 -5.93
CA LEU A 9 -9.41 7.55 -7.13
C LEU A 9 -9.80 8.43 -8.32
N PRO A 10 -8.84 8.90 -9.15
CA PRO A 10 -9.11 9.71 -10.33
C PRO A 10 -9.67 8.81 -11.44
N LEU A 11 -10.88 8.29 -11.23
CA LEU A 11 -11.63 7.54 -12.22
C LEU A 11 -12.50 8.54 -12.98
N PRO A 12 -12.27 8.76 -14.28
CA PRO A 12 -13.18 9.59 -15.08
C PRO A 12 -14.58 8.97 -15.09
N SER A 13 -15.61 9.81 -15.07
CA SER A 13 -17.03 9.42 -15.12
C SER A 13 -17.46 8.90 -16.49
N GLU A 14 -16.71 9.19 -17.54
CA GLU A 14 -16.95 8.76 -18.93
C GLU A 14 -15.96 7.67 -19.37
N ARG A 15 -16.43 6.75 -20.24
CA ARG A 15 -15.73 5.52 -20.61
C ARG A 15 -14.57 5.75 -21.59
N ASP A 16 -13.41 5.23 -21.17
CA ASP A 16 -12.55 4.27 -21.88
C ASP A 16 -11.34 4.69 -22.74
N HIS A 17 -10.90 5.95 -22.78
CA HIS A 17 -9.58 6.28 -23.38
C HIS A 17 -8.61 7.02 -22.46
N LEU A 18 -9.13 7.65 -21.40
CA LEU A 18 -8.33 8.48 -20.49
C LEU A 18 -8.22 7.88 -19.08
N ARG A 19 -8.76 6.68 -18.85
CA ARG A 19 -8.68 6.04 -17.53
C ARG A 19 -7.20 5.71 -17.25
N PRO A 20 -6.62 6.24 -16.16
CA PRO A 20 -5.23 5.96 -15.84
C PRO A 20 -5.03 4.48 -15.50
N ARG A 21 -3.94 3.89 -15.99
CA ARG A 21 -3.50 2.57 -15.52
C ARG A 21 -2.97 2.71 -14.09
N ILE A 22 -3.49 1.89 -13.19
CA ILE A 22 -3.07 1.86 -11.78
C ILE A 22 -2.40 0.52 -11.54
N ASP A 23 -1.11 0.56 -11.22
CA ASP A 23 -0.30 -0.64 -11.00
C ASP A 23 -0.23 -1.05 -9.52
N LEU A 24 -0.37 -0.10 -8.60
CA LEU A 24 -0.31 -0.35 -7.17
C LEU A 24 -1.29 0.56 -6.41
N VAL A 25 -2.05 -0.03 -5.49
CA VAL A 25 -2.87 0.68 -4.51
C VAL A 25 -2.28 0.42 -3.12
N VAL A 26 -2.04 1.48 -2.34
CA VAL A 26 -1.48 1.39 -0.98
C VAL A 26 -2.45 2.07 -0.02
N PHE A 27 -2.94 1.32 0.96
CA PHE A 27 -3.76 1.86 2.05
C PHE A 27 -2.85 2.28 3.22
N MET A 28 -2.73 3.58 3.46
CA MET A 28 -2.01 4.11 4.60
C MET A 28 -2.96 4.25 5.78
N ILE A 29 -2.72 3.52 6.87
CA ILE A 29 -3.59 3.50 8.04
C ILE A 29 -2.81 4.03 9.24
N ASP A 30 -3.28 5.14 9.82
CA ASP A 30 -2.73 5.68 11.06
C ASP A 30 -3.33 4.96 12.27
N ILE A 31 -2.46 4.27 13.01
CA ILE A 31 -2.80 3.46 14.19
C ILE A 31 -2.78 4.31 15.48
N LYS A 32 -2.21 5.53 15.44
CA LYS A 32 -1.99 6.39 16.60
C LYS A 32 -2.98 7.56 16.69
N SER A 33 -4.04 7.61 15.88
CA SER A 33 -5.04 8.68 15.85
C SER A 33 -5.50 9.10 17.26
N LYS A 34 -4.84 10.12 17.83
CA LYS A 34 -5.20 10.76 19.11
C LYS A 34 -6.20 11.91 18.94
N TYR A 35 -6.59 12.23 17.70
CA TYR A 35 -7.26 13.49 17.37
C TYR A 35 -8.77 13.39 17.18
N ARG A 36 -9.38 12.23 17.45
CA ARG A 36 -10.83 12.09 17.45
C ARG A 36 -11.27 11.44 18.75
N VAL A 37 -11.89 12.25 19.59
CA VAL A 37 -12.50 11.87 20.88
C VAL A 37 -13.52 10.73 20.73
N ASN A 38 -13.93 10.40 19.49
CA ASN A 38 -14.86 9.32 19.13
C ASN A 38 -14.33 8.32 18.08
N ALA A 39 -13.04 8.33 17.69
CA ALA A 39 -12.52 7.34 16.73
C ALA A 39 -11.91 6.14 17.45
N CYS A 40 -12.45 4.95 17.22
CA CYS A 40 -11.89 3.69 17.70
C CYS A 40 -10.41 3.60 17.31
N SER A 41 -9.53 3.40 18.28
CA SER A 41 -8.15 3.00 18.03
C SER A 41 -8.17 1.71 17.21
N VAL A 42 -7.55 1.72 16.03
CA VAL A 42 -7.46 0.52 15.21
C VAL A 42 -6.38 -0.39 15.79
N GLU A 43 -6.76 -1.58 16.23
CA GLU A 43 -5.80 -2.54 16.78
C GLU A 43 -4.92 -3.12 15.66
N MET A 44 -3.62 -3.28 15.93
CA MET A 44 -2.67 -3.87 14.98
C MET A 44 -3.12 -5.24 14.46
N ASN A 45 -3.72 -6.05 15.33
CA ASN A 45 -4.25 -7.37 14.98
C ASN A 45 -5.39 -7.28 13.94
N ALA A 46 -6.21 -6.23 13.97
CA ALA A 46 -7.25 -6.01 12.97
C ALA A 46 -6.64 -5.72 11.59
N ILE A 47 -5.51 -5.00 11.54
CA ILE A 47 -4.76 -4.74 10.31
C ILE A 47 -4.10 -6.00 9.77
N CYS A 48 -3.48 -6.82 10.63
CA CYS A 48 -2.92 -8.11 10.22
C CYS A 48 -4.00 -9.02 9.62
N LYS A 49 -5.14 -9.18 10.31
CA LYS A 49 -6.28 -9.95 9.82
C LYS A 49 -6.83 -9.41 8.50
N LEU A 50 -6.84 -8.09 8.31
CA LEU A 50 -7.23 -7.47 7.05
C LEU A 50 -6.26 -7.87 5.92
N GLY A 51 -4.96 -7.79 6.17
CA GLY A 51 -3.93 -8.24 5.23
C GLY A 51 -4.07 -9.71 4.84
N GLU A 52 -4.29 -10.59 5.81
CA GLU A 52 -4.54 -12.02 5.57
C GLU A 52 -5.81 -12.25 4.75
N THR A 53 -6.92 -11.62 5.14
CA THR A 53 -8.24 -11.76 4.48
C THR A 53 -8.17 -11.38 3.01
N TYR A 54 -7.43 -10.32 2.68
CA TYR A 54 -7.28 -9.83 1.31
C TYR A 54 -5.99 -10.30 0.63
N CYS A 55 -5.25 -11.23 1.24
CA CYS A 55 -3.94 -11.70 0.75
C CYS A 55 -3.04 -10.54 0.27
N SER A 56 -3.02 -9.46 1.06
CA SER A 56 -2.36 -8.20 0.74
C SER A 56 -1.17 -7.94 1.68
N PRO A 57 -0.01 -7.50 1.18
CA PRO A 57 1.15 -7.19 2.02
C PRO A 57 0.86 -6.10 3.04
N VAL A 58 1.19 -6.37 4.30
CA VAL A 58 1.13 -5.37 5.38
C VAL A 58 2.54 -4.87 5.67
N LEU A 59 2.72 -3.55 5.67
CA LEU A 59 3.98 -2.88 5.98
C LEU A 59 3.80 -2.02 7.23
N PHE A 60 4.60 -2.26 8.26
CA PHE A 60 4.66 -1.39 9.43
C PHE A 60 5.78 -0.35 9.25
N CYS A 61 5.45 0.91 9.44
CA CYS A 61 6.43 2.00 9.35
C CYS A 61 6.04 3.16 10.26
N GLU A 62 7.06 3.80 10.84
CA GLU A 62 6.93 5.06 11.57
C GLU A 62 7.28 6.22 10.63
N LEU A 63 6.26 6.79 9.99
CA LEU A 63 6.45 7.84 8.97
C LEU A 63 6.99 9.16 9.52
N GLU A 64 6.93 9.36 10.84
CA GLU A 64 7.48 10.53 11.54
C GLU A 64 9.02 10.56 11.49
N LEU A 65 9.67 9.40 11.34
CA LEU A 65 11.12 9.28 11.26
C LEU A 65 11.59 9.33 9.80
N GLU A 66 12.38 10.34 9.45
CA GLU A 66 12.86 10.59 8.08
C GLU A 66 13.50 9.35 7.43
N GLY A 67 14.42 8.68 8.14
CA GLY A 67 15.11 7.49 7.62
C GLY A 67 14.16 6.31 7.35
N ILE A 68 13.16 6.12 8.21
CA ILE A 68 12.15 5.07 8.06
C ILE A 68 11.22 5.40 6.89
N ARG A 69 10.84 6.67 6.74
CA ARG A 69 10.02 7.14 5.62
C ARG A 69 10.73 6.96 4.28
N ALA A 70 12.01 7.31 4.20
CA ALA A 70 12.82 7.13 3.00
C ALA A 70 12.95 5.64 2.61
N SER A 71 13.27 4.77 3.58
CA SER A 71 13.37 3.31 3.37
C SER A 71 12.02 2.71 2.94
N THR A 72 10.93 3.15 3.57
CA THR A 72 9.57 2.72 3.22
C THR A 72 9.20 3.16 1.81
N ALA A 73 9.51 4.41 1.43
CA ALA A 73 9.30 4.91 0.07
C ALA A 73 10.09 4.10 -0.96
N GLN A 74 11.34 3.74 -0.67
CA GLN A 74 12.15 2.88 -1.54
C GLN A 74 11.53 1.48 -1.69
N ARG A 75 11.01 0.90 -0.61
CA ARG A 75 10.34 -0.40 -0.65
C ARG A 75 9.04 -0.34 -1.47
N LEU A 76 8.23 0.69 -1.29
CA LEU A 76 7.02 0.92 -2.09
C LEU A 76 7.35 1.14 -3.58
N LEU A 77 8.42 1.86 -3.89
CA LEU A 77 8.89 2.05 -5.26
C LEU A 77 9.27 0.71 -5.91
N ARG A 78 9.98 -0.16 -5.20
CA ARG A 78 10.31 -1.50 -5.69
C ARG A 78 9.03 -2.32 -5.92
N MET A 79 8.06 -2.25 -5.01
CA MET A 79 6.77 -2.95 -5.20
C MET A 79 6.03 -2.44 -6.44
N LEU A 80 5.99 -1.12 -6.64
CA LEU A 80 5.39 -0.51 -7.82
C LEU A 80 6.08 -0.98 -9.11
N GLN A 81 7.41 -1.03 -9.13
CA GLN A 81 8.17 -1.53 -10.28
C GLN A 81 7.81 -2.99 -10.60
N ILE A 82 7.65 -3.84 -9.59
CA ILE A 82 7.22 -5.23 -9.78
C ILE A 82 5.79 -5.28 -10.33
N CYS A 83 4.84 -4.55 -9.74
CA CYS A 83 3.46 -4.57 -10.20
C CYS A 83 3.29 -3.98 -11.61
N ALA A 84 4.10 -2.97 -11.96
CA ALA A 84 4.12 -2.40 -13.29
C ALA A 84 4.74 -3.33 -14.35
N GLY A 85 5.42 -4.41 -13.93
CA GLY A 85 6.11 -5.35 -14.82
C GLY A 85 7.51 -4.92 -15.24
N HIS A 86 8.13 -3.98 -14.51
CA HIS A 86 9.48 -3.47 -14.82
C HIS A 86 10.63 -4.34 -14.28
N ILE A 87 10.34 -5.38 -13.49
CA ILE A 87 11.35 -6.30 -12.95
C ILE A 87 11.24 -7.65 -13.67
N PRO A 88 12.19 -8.02 -14.54
CA PRO A 88 12.17 -9.29 -15.24
C PRO A 88 12.19 -10.48 -14.27
N GLY A 89 11.36 -11.49 -14.54
CA GLY A 89 11.30 -12.71 -13.73
C GLY A 89 10.56 -12.58 -12.39
N VAL A 90 10.06 -11.39 -12.05
CA VAL A 90 9.30 -11.16 -10.80
C VAL A 90 7.96 -10.50 -11.15
N SER A 91 6.87 -11.02 -10.60
CA SER A 91 5.52 -10.48 -10.79
C SER A 91 4.86 -10.17 -9.46
N ALA A 92 3.76 -9.42 -9.46
CA ALA A 92 3.01 -9.12 -8.24
C ALA A 92 2.56 -10.38 -7.47
N LEU A 93 2.39 -11.53 -8.15
CA LEU A 93 2.02 -12.80 -7.51
C LEU A 93 3.09 -13.32 -6.54
N SER A 94 4.36 -12.90 -6.69
CA SER A 94 5.44 -13.30 -5.78
C SER A 94 5.24 -12.75 -4.37
N PHE A 95 4.47 -11.67 -4.19
CA PHE A 95 4.20 -11.11 -2.87
C PHE A 95 3.41 -12.07 -1.97
N VAL A 96 2.49 -12.87 -2.54
CA VAL A 96 1.72 -13.86 -1.78
C VAL A 96 2.64 -14.94 -1.19
N SER A 97 3.65 -15.37 -1.95
CA SER A 97 4.63 -16.36 -1.48
C SER A 97 5.54 -15.79 -0.39
N LEU A 98 5.91 -14.51 -0.47
CA LEU A 98 6.71 -13.83 0.56
C LEU A 98 5.95 -13.72 1.88
N MET A 99 4.63 -13.49 1.84
CA MET A 99 3.81 -13.43 3.05
C MET A 99 3.65 -14.79 3.72
N ARG A 100 3.51 -15.88 2.94
CA ARG A 100 3.36 -17.25 3.49
C ARG A 100 4.61 -17.80 4.17
N ASN A 101 5.81 -17.31 3.83
CA ASN A 101 7.08 -17.76 4.42
C ASN A 101 7.43 -17.08 5.76
N SER A 102 6.48 -16.38 6.39
CA SER A 102 6.68 -15.71 7.68
C SER A 102 6.28 -16.58 8.89
N ASN A 103 6.13 -17.90 8.69
CA ASN A 103 5.78 -18.87 9.74
C ASN A 103 7.00 -19.39 10.49
#